data_AF-A0A812P054-F1
#
_entry.id   AF-A0A812P054-F1
#
_cell.length_a   1.000
_cell.length_b   1.000
_cell.length_c   1.000
_cell.angle_alpha   90.00
_cell.angle_beta   90.00
_cell.angle_gamma   90.00
#
_symmetry.space_group_name_H-M   'P 1'
#
loop_
_entity.id
_entity.type
_entity.pdbx_description
1 polymer ?
#
loop_
_entity_poly.entity_id
_entity_poly.type
_entity_poly.pdbx_seq_one_letter_code
_entity_poly.pdbx_strand_id
1 'polypeptide(L)'
;MATAQSAHVCRPQEASPGSFCLVWCYERCNKADQGQTLIELQEVAASFGSNLVLYKKSTGFLNWLERATEPVFLLADWREAKPIFDGVNLLTTARSQQFHLEMCILAQSNKTYRRASEWAALIREGGGRSIKVLDGYSREGVEQFIMQSIEDVHASCDGRADLNPASCPTFHTRDVDASSVRSFQEAGTTSLQLSEGSASASASAISLASLIQAVQDPDEAARLEEMIQRTMWQQPYED
;
A
#
# COMPACT_ATOMS: atom_id res chain seq x y z
N MET A 1 7.06 -37.25 -24.71
CA MET A 1 7.75 -36.03 -25.18
C MET A 1 7.36 -34.90 -24.24
N ALA A 2 8.22 -34.61 -23.26
CA ALA A 2 7.99 -33.57 -22.26
C ALA A 2 8.79 -32.32 -22.67
N THR A 3 8.11 -31.21 -22.91
CA THR A 3 8.71 -29.91 -23.20
C THR A 3 9.18 -29.27 -21.90
N ALA A 4 10.50 -29.07 -21.79
CA ALA A 4 11.12 -28.34 -20.69
C ALA A 4 10.79 -26.84 -20.82
N GLN A 5 10.22 -26.26 -19.77
CA GLN A 5 10.05 -24.81 -19.63
C GLN A 5 11.42 -24.19 -19.31
N SER A 6 11.87 -23.32 -20.20
CA SER A 6 13.12 -22.57 -20.09
C SER A 6 12.96 -21.46 -19.04
N ALA A 7 13.74 -21.53 -17.97
CA ALA A 7 13.86 -20.46 -16.99
C ALA A 7 14.61 -19.27 -17.62
N HIS A 8 13.92 -18.14 -17.78
CA HIS A 8 14.55 -16.89 -18.18
C HIS A 8 15.43 -16.37 -17.04
N VAL A 9 16.75 -16.50 -17.21
CA VAL A 9 17.75 -15.90 -16.33
C VAL A 9 17.80 -14.40 -16.62
N CYS A 10 17.30 -13.57 -15.71
CA CYS A 10 17.47 -12.12 -15.77
C CYS A 10 18.94 -11.77 -15.45
N ARG A 11 19.60 -11.09 -16.39
CA ARG A 11 20.91 -10.46 -16.18
C ARG A 11 20.77 -9.31 -15.18
N PRO A 12 21.74 -9.06 -14.29
CA PRO A 12 21.78 -7.82 -13.51
C PRO A 12 22.05 -6.66 -14.48
N GLN A 13 21.07 -5.78 -14.65
CA GLN A 13 21.20 -4.54 -15.42
C GLN A 13 21.64 -3.43 -14.46
N GLU A 14 22.69 -2.68 -14.83
CA GLU A 14 23.21 -1.57 -14.05
C GLU A 14 22.09 -0.56 -13.76
N ALA A 15 21.98 -0.13 -12.50
CA ALA A 15 20.93 0.75 -12.02
C ALA A 15 21.00 2.11 -12.73
N SER A 16 20.09 2.32 -13.67
CA SER A 16 19.86 3.64 -14.26
C SER A 16 19.22 4.58 -13.24
N PRO A 17 19.55 5.88 -13.25
CA PRO A 17 18.90 6.87 -12.39
C PRO A 17 17.40 6.89 -12.67
N GLY A 18 16.58 6.68 -11.63
CA GLY A 18 15.10 6.68 -11.74
C GLY A 18 14.41 5.31 -11.59
N SER A 19 15.01 4.34 -10.89
CA SER A 19 14.33 3.08 -10.58
C SER A 19 13.09 3.30 -9.72
N PHE A 20 11.98 2.69 -10.11
CA PHE A 20 10.76 2.60 -9.29
C PHE A 20 10.34 1.12 -9.17
N CYS A 21 9.38 0.85 -8.30
CA CYS A 21 8.73 -0.45 -8.18
C CYS A 21 7.27 -0.34 -8.62
N LEU A 22 6.91 -1.03 -9.71
CA LEU A 22 5.51 -1.24 -10.06
C LEU A 22 4.94 -2.36 -9.18
N VAL A 23 3.91 -2.06 -8.42
CA VAL A 23 3.27 -3.02 -7.53
C VAL A 23 1.84 -3.25 -7.97
N TRP A 24 1.41 -4.52 -8.04
CA TRP A 24 0.01 -4.87 -8.23
C TRP A 24 -0.54 -5.58 -7.00
N CYS A 25 -1.45 -4.90 -6.28
CA CYS A 25 -2.11 -5.44 -5.11
C CYS A 25 -3.56 -5.86 -5.44
N TYR A 26 -3.75 -7.16 -5.63
CA TYR A 26 -5.04 -7.75 -5.98
C TYR A 26 -5.16 -9.20 -5.50
N GLU A 27 -6.26 -9.56 -4.83
CA GLU A 27 -6.49 -10.88 -4.27
C GLU A 27 -6.34 -12.03 -5.28
N ARG A 28 -6.74 -11.78 -6.53
CA ARG A 28 -6.69 -12.78 -7.60
C ARG A 28 -5.49 -12.63 -8.53
N CYS A 29 -4.46 -11.84 -8.18
CA CYS A 29 -3.30 -11.57 -9.05
C CYS A 29 -2.57 -12.82 -9.55
N ASN A 30 -2.64 -13.94 -8.82
CA ASN A 30 -1.98 -15.20 -9.18
C ASN A 30 -2.96 -16.25 -9.73
N LYS A 31 -4.21 -15.87 -10.02
CA LYS A 31 -5.21 -16.78 -10.59
C LYS A 31 -5.09 -16.82 -12.11
N ALA A 32 -5.43 -17.96 -12.71
CA ALA A 32 -5.23 -18.20 -14.13
C ALA A 32 -6.04 -17.24 -15.03
N ASP A 33 -7.20 -16.77 -14.57
CA ASP A 33 -8.02 -15.76 -15.26
C ASP A 33 -7.31 -14.40 -15.39
N GLN A 34 -6.29 -14.15 -14.58
CA GLN A 34 -5.49 -12.93 -14.59
C GLN A 34 -4.16 -13.10 -15.36
N GLY A 35 -3.94 -14.25 -16.00
CA GLY A 35 -2.67 -14.57 -16.65
C GLY A 35 -2.29 -13.58 -17.75
N GLN A 36 -3.24 -13.16 -18.59
CA GLN A 36 -2.98 -12.20 -19.66
C GLN A 36 -2.63 -10.81 -19.10
N THR A 37 -3.42 -10.30 -18.15
CA THR A 37 -3.15 -9.01 -17.48
C THR A 37 -1.80 -9.03 -16.77
N LEU A 38 -1.43 -10.14 -16.13
CA LEU A 38 -0.14 -10.28 -15.47
C LEU A 38 1.02 -10.19 -16.48
N ILE A 39 0.94 -10.89 -17.60
CA ILE A 39 1.96 -10.83 -18.66
C ILE A 39 2.11 -9.40 -19.18
N GLU A 40 0.99 -8.73 -19.47
CA GLU A 40 1.05 -7.36 -19.97
C GLU A 40 1.60 -6.38 -18.94
N LEU A 41 1.24 -6.51 -17.66
CA LEU A 41 1.81 -5.68 -16.60
C LEU A 41 3.32 -5.92 -16.42
N GLN A 42 3.80 -7.15 -16.62
CA GLN A 42 5.24 -7.45 -16.62
C GLN A 42 5.94 -6.79 -17.80
N GLU A 43 5.36 -6.84 -18.99
CA GLU A 43 5.88 -6.16 -20.18
C GLU A 43 5.91 -4.63 -19.99
N VAL A 44 4.85 -4.06 -19.42
CA VAL A 44 4.79 -2.63 -19.08
C VAL A 44 5.84 -2.29 -18.04
N ALA A 45 5.99 -3.03 -16.94
CA ALA A 45 7.05 -2.76 -15.97
C ALA A 45 8.44 -2.78 -16.64
N ALA A 46 8.69 -3.81 -17.46
CA ALA A 46 9.96 -3.98 -18.15
C ALA A 46 10.25 -2.87 -19.17
N SER A 47 9.24 -2.35 -19.87
CA SER A 47 9.43 -1.25 -20.84
C SER A 47 9.87 0.06 -20.17
N PHE A 48 9.57 0.23 -18.88
CA PHE A 48 10.03 1.33 -18.04
C PHE A 48 11.25 0.99 -17.17
N GLY A 49 11.90 -0.16 -17.39
CA GLY A 49 13.07 -0.58 -16.61
C GLY A 49 12.77 -0.92 -15.14
N SER A 50 11.50 -1.18 -14.81
CA SER A 50 11.03 -1.56 -13.47
C SER A 50 10.70 -3.04 -13.40
N ASN A 51 10.67 -3.57 -12.18
CA ASN A 51 10.09 -4.88 -11.89
C ASN A 51 8.62 -4.76 -11.47
N LEU A 52 7.84 -5.81 -11.72
CA LEU A 52 6.49 -5.96 -11.19
C LEU A 52 6.52 -6.79 -9.90
N VAL A 53 6.01 -6.24 -8.81
CA VAL A 53 5.85 -6.93 -7.52
C VAL A 53 4.37 -7.20 -7.26
N LEU A 54 4.04 -8.39 -6.79
CA LEU A 54 2.65 -8.82 -6.60
C LEU A 54 2.32 -9.00 -5.12
N TYR A 55 1.17 -8.46 -4.70
CA TYR A 55 0.60 -8.71 -3.39
C TYR A 55 -0.87 -9.11 -3.51
N LYS A 56 -1.27 -10.15 -2.76
CA LYS A 56 -2.67 -10.58 -2.72
C LYS A 56 -3.52 -9.68 -1.82
N LYS A 57 -2.90 -9.11 -0.78
CA LYS A 57 -3.59 -8.38 0.28
C LYS A 57 -2.76 -7.18 0.70
N SER A 58 -3.47 -6.11 1.05
CA SER A 58 -2.97 -4.86 1.62
C SER A 58 -1.99 -5.06 2.77
N THR A 59 -2.25 -5.99 3.69
CA THR A 59 -1.37 -6.28 4.83
C THR A 59 0.04 -6.72 4.41
N GLY A 60 0.13 -7.61 3.42
CA GLY A 60 1.41 -8.07 2.88
C GLY A 60 2.18 -6.94 2.19
N PHE A 61 1.45 -6.11 1.45
CA PHE A 61 2.01 -4.92 0.80
C PHE A 61 2.55 -3.91 1.82
N LEU A 62 1.76 -3.54 2.83
CA LEU A 62 2.16 -2.57 3.86
C LEU A 62 3.41 -3.03 4.62
N ASN A 63 3.47 -4.32 4.99
CA ASN A 63 4.66 -4.91 5.63
C ASN A 63 5.91 -4.85 4.74
N TRP A 64 5.75 -4.93 3.42
CA TRP A 64 6.86 -4.77 2.49
C TRP A 64 7.26 -3.31 2.28
N LEU A 65 6.27 -2.41 2.17
CA LEU A 65 6.47 -0.99 1.95
C LEU A 65 7.37 -0.35 3.00
N GLU A 66 7.29 -0.80 4.26
CA GLU A 66 8.18 -0.34 5.35
C GLU A 66 9.68 -0.52 5.05
N ARG A 67 10.03 -1.45 4.15
CA ARG A 67 11.42 -1.74 3.75
C ARG A 67 11.73 -1.26 2.34
N ALA A 68 10.77 -0.70 1.62
CA ALA A 68 10.98 -0.22 0.26
C ALA A 68 11.80 1.08 0.28
N THR A 69 12.82 1.15 -0.57
CA THR A 69 13.68 2.35 -0.72
C THR A 69 13.35 3.14 -1.97
N GLU A 70 12.83 2.47 -2.98
CA GLU A 70 12.49 3.07 -4.28
C GLU A 70 11.08 3.68 -4.26
N PRO A 71 10.78 4.66 -5.13
CA PRO A 71 9.42 5.09 -5.41
C PRO A 71 8.51 3.92 -5.77
N VAL A 72 7.29 3.92 -5.24
CA VAL A 72 6.32 2.83 -5.42
C VAL A 72 5.14 3.33 -6.23
N PHE A 73 4.91 2.71 -7.38
CA PHE A 73 3.71 2.95 -8.19
C PHE A 73 2.77 1.78 -8.00
N LEU A 74 1.67 2.00 -7.29
CA LEU A 74 0.76 0.96 -6.84
C LEU A 74 -0.48 0.91 -7.71
N LEU A 75 -0.72 -0.24 -8.33
CA LEU A 75 -1.99 -0.63 -8.92
C LEU A 75 -2.78 -1.45 -7.89
N ALA A 76 -3.93 -0.95 -7.44
CA ALA A 76 -4.75 -1.63 -6.44
C ALA A 76 -6.15 -1.95 -6.96
N ASP A 77 -6.69 -3.09 -6.56
CA ASP A 77 -8.14 -3.31 -6.63
C ASP A 77 -8.87 -2.41 -5.62
N TRP A 78 -10.11 -2.05 -5.93
CA TRP A 78 -10.97 -1.23 -5.07
C TRP A 78 -11.06 -1.73 -3.62
N ARG A 79 -11.12 -3.06 -3.41
CA ARG A 79 -11.23 -3.64 -2.07
C ARG A 79 -9.95 -3.48 -1.24
N GLU A 80 -8.80 -3.35 -1.90
CA GLU A 80 -7.51 -3.20 -1.25
C GLU A 80 -7.07 -1.73 -1.14
N ALA A 81 -7.62 -0.83 -1.98
CA ALA A 81 -7.22 0.57 -2.04
C ALA A 81 -7.36 1.31 -0.69
N LYS A 82 -8.53 1.22 -0.05
CA LYS A 82 -8.78 1.91 1.22
C LYS A 82 -7.92 1.38 2.38
N PRO A 83 -7.84 0.06 2.64
CA PRO A 83 -6.91 -0.47 3.65
C PRO A 83 -5.45 -0.06 3.43
N ILE A 84 -5.00 -0.01 2.18
CA ILE A 84 -3.64 0.45 1.87
C ILE A 84 -3.49 1.94 2.18
N PHE A 85 -4.43 2.78 1.77
CA PHE A 85 -4.40 4.22 2.02
C PHE A 85 -4.35 4.53 3.52
N ASP A 86 -5.22 3.89 4.31
CA ASP A 86 -5.26 4.07 5.76
C ASP A 86 -3.94 3.60 6.42
N GLY A 87 -3.40 2.45 5.98
CA GLY A 87 -2.12 1.94 6.45
C GLY A 87 -0.93 2.85 6.09
N VAL A 88 -0.91 3.41 4.87
CA VAL A 88 0.09 4.37 4.42
C VAL A 88 0.08 5.64 5.27
N ASN A 89 -1.10 6.16 5.57
CA ASN A 89 -1.25 7.34 6.42
C ASN A 89 -0.76 7.06 7.84
N LEU A 90 -1.05 5.88 8.38
CA LEU A 90 -0.55 5.45 9.67
C LEU A 90 0.99 5.36 9.70
N LEU A 91 1.60 4.72 8.69
CA LEU A 91 3.06 4.62 8.59
C LEU A 91 3.73 5.99 8.48
N THR A 92 3.13 6.90 7.71
CA THR A 92 3.65 8.26 7.53
C THR A 92 3.54 9.09 8.81
N THR A 93 2.38 9.03 9.49
CA THR A 93 2.09 9.88 10.65
C THR A 93 2.72 9.35 11.94
N ALA A 94 2.59 8.04 12.21
CA ALA A 94 3.02 7.46 13.48
C ALA A 94 4.52 7.13 13.49
N ARG A 95 5.10 6.75 12.35
CA ARG A 95 6.50 6.31 12.26
C ARG A 95 7.41 7.30 11.57
N SER A 96 6.88 8.46 11.15
CA SER A 96 7.61 9.48 10.38
C SER A 96 8.35 8.91 9.16
N GLN A 97 7.85 7.79 8.61
CA GLN A 97 8.44 7.19 7.42
C GLN A 97 8.06 8.03 6.21
N GLN A 98 9.06 8.35 5.40
CA GLN A 98 8.89 9.02 4.12
C GLN A 98 9.12 8.01 3.02
N PHE A 99 8.09 7.75 2.23
CA PHE A 99 8.17 6.97 1.01
C PHE A 99 7.35 7.68 -0.08
N HIS A 100 7.86 7.67 -1.30
CA HIS A 100 7.13 8.17 -2.46
C HIS A 100 6.20 7.07 -2.96
N LEU A 101 4.89 7.26 -2.81
CA LEU A 101 3.89 6.29 -3.25
C LEU A 101 2.78 6.98 -4.02
N GLU A 102 2.64 6.59 -5.28
CA GLU A 102 1.54 6.96 -6.16
C GLU A 102 0.58 5.78 -6.29
N MET A 103 -0.72 6.04 -6.13
CA MET A 103 -1.75 5.00 -6.15
C MET A 103 -2.69 5.17 -7.35
N CYS A 104 -2.93 4.05 -8.03
CA CYS A 104 -3.92 3.92 -9.08
C CYS A 104 -4.87 2.75 -8.78
N ILE A 105 -6.17 3.02 -8.77
CA ILE A 105 -7.22 2.01 -8.59
C ILE A 105 -7.64 1.46 -9.95
N LEU A 106 -7.63 0.14 -10.10
CA LEU A 106 -8.17 -0.55 -11.27
C LEU A 106 -9.60 -1.02 -10.97
N ALA A 107 -10.61 -0.29 -11.43
CA ALA A 107 -12.00 -0.60 -11.14
C ALA A 107 -12.57 -1.64 -12.11
N GLN A 108 -12.95 -2.82 -11.63
CA GLN A 108 -13.42 -3.92 -12.50
C GLN A 108 -14.85 -3.76 -13.02
N SER A 109 -15.59 -2.77 -12.53
CA SER A 109 -16.97 -2.49 -12.95
C SER A 109 -17.24 -1.00 -12.91
N ASN A 110 -18.23 -0.55 -13.68
CA ASN A 110 -18.66 0.84 -13.68
C ASN A 110 -19.12 1.33 -12.29
N LYS A 111 -19.79 0.45 -11.52
CA LYS A 111 -20.19 0.75 -10.12
C LYS A 111 -18.96 1.01 -9.25
N THR A 112 -17.95 0.14 -9.36
CA THR A 112 -16.68 0.26 -8.66
C THR A 112 -15.95 1.52 -9.08
N TYR A 113 -15.91 1.83 -10.39
CA TYR A 113 -15.26 3.01 -10.94
C TYR A 113 -15.84 4.30 -10.37
N ARG A 114 -17.18 4.39 -10.35
CA ARG A 114 -17.88 5.55 -9.78
C ARG A 114 -17.55 5.74 -8.30
N ARG A 115 -17.69 4.68 -7.49
CA ARG A 115 -17.38 4.73 -6.05
C ARG A 115 -15.91 5.10 -5.79
N ALA A 116 -15.01 4.53 -6.58
CA ALA A 116 -13.58 4.79 -6.49
C ALA A 116 -13.23 6.24 -6.85
N SER A 117 -13.84 6.77 -7.90
CA SER A 117 -13.66 8.15 -8.33
C SER A 117 -14.21 9.14 -7.31
N GLU A 118 -15.40 8.89 -6.76
CA GLU A 118 -16.00 9.69 -5.69
C GLU A 118 -15.09 9.70 -4.44
N TRP A 119 -14.57 8.54 -4.04
CA TRP A 119 -13.64 8.44 -2.91
C TRP A 119 -12.32 9.18 -3.17
N ALA A 120 -11.70 8.98 -4.34
CA ALA A 120 -10.46 9.67 -4.71
C ALA A 120 -10.63 11.19 -4.73
N ALA A 121 -11.77 11.69 -5.21
CA ALA A 121 -12.11 13.11 -5.18
C ALA A 121 -12.18 13.66 -3.74
N LEU A 122 -12.86 12.94 -2.84
CA LEU A 122 -12.95 13.33 -1.42
C LEU A 122 -11.57 13.39 -0.74
N ILE A 123 -10.70 12.41 -1.00
CA ILE A 123 -9.32 12.42 -0.49
C ILE A 123 -8.56 13.65 -0.98
N ARG A 124 -8.68 13.98 -2.27
CA ARG A 124 -8.03 15.15 -2.87
C ARG A 124 -8.54 16.47 -2.28
N GLU A 125 -9.85 16.60 -2.11
CA GLU A 125 -10.46 17.79 -1.48
C GLU A 125 -10.03 17.98 -0.03
N GLY A 126 -9.76 16.89 0.69
CA GLY A 126 -9.18 16.90 2.03
C GLY A 126 -7.69 17.23 2.09
N GLY A 127 -7.03 17.53 0.96
CA GLY A 127 -5.59 17.76 0.89
C GLY A 127 -4.75 16.48 1.04
N GLY A 128 -5.37 15.32 0.87
CA GLY A 128 -4.68 14.02 0.85
C GLY A 128 -3.88 13.81 -0.43
N ARG A 129 -3.19 12.65 -0.48
CA ARG A 129 -2.43 12.23 -1.67
C ARG A 129 -3.38 12.04 -2.87
N SER A 130 -2.90 12.38 -4.06
CA SER A 130 -3.65 12.13 -5.30
C SER A 130 -3.81 10.62 -5.51
N ILE A 131 -5.01 10.20 -5.95
CA ILE A 131 -5.29 8.80 -6.29
C ILE A 131 -5.88 8.79 -7.69
N LYS A 132 -5.24 8.08 -8.62
CA LYS A 132 -5.77 7.87 -9.97
C LYS A 132 -6.77 6.71 -9.97
N VAL A 133 -7.78 6.78 -10.83
CA VAL A 133 -8.78 5.71 -10.99
C VAL A 133 -8.91 5.39 -12.48
N LEU A 134 -8.82 4.12 -12.83
CA LEU A 134 -9.00 3.60 -14.19
C LEU A 134 -10.26 2.73 -14.24
N ASP A 135 -11.02 2.84 -15.33
CA ASP A 135 -12.16 1.97 -15.63
C ASP A 135 -11.66 0.67 -16.26
N GLY A 136 -11.36 -0.31 -15.41
CA GLY A 136 -10.73 -1.56 -15.77
C GLY A 136 -9.22 -1.44 -15.96
N TYR A 137 -8.62 -2.57 -16.32
CA TYR A 137 -7.25 -2.60 -16.77
C TYR A 137 -7.18 -2.25 -18.27
N SER A 138 -6.33 -1.29 -18.60
CA SER A 138 -5.89 -1.04 -19.96
C SER A 138 -4.40 -0.75 -19.94
N ARG A 139 -3.66 -1.34 -20.89
CA ARG A 139 -2.21 -1.12 -21.02
C ARG A 139 -1.87 0.36 -21.09
N GLU A 140 -2.53 1.09 -21.99
CA GLU A 140 -2.33 2.53 -22.18
C GLU A 140 -2.60 3.33 -20.89
N GLY A 141 -3.67 3.00 -20.16
CA GLY A 141 -4.01 3.71 -18.92
C GLY A 141 -2.94 3.54 -17.82
N VAL A 142 -2.36 2.33 -17.72
CA VAL A 142 -1.26 2.04 -16.80
C VAL A 142 0.04 2.73 -17.24
N GLU A 143 0.37 2.69 -18.54
CA GLU A 143 1.54 3.39 -19.08
C GLU A 143 1.45 4.90 -18.83
N GLN A 144 0.28 5.51 -19.07
CA GLN A 144 0.04 6.93 -18.76
C GLN A 144 0.13 7.24 -17.26
N PHE A 145 -0.32 6.32 -16.40
CA PHE A 145 -0.15 6.47 -14.96
C PHE A 145 1.33 6.46 -14.56
N ILE A 146 2.12 5.52 -15.09
CA ILE A 146 3.55 5.43 -14.80
C ILE A 146 4.28 6.68 -15.28
N MET A 147 4.03 7.13 -16.52
CA MET A 147 4.67 8.34 -17.07
C MET A 147 4.40 9.57 -16.19
N GLN A 148 3.15 9.80 -15.81
CA GLN A 148 2.81 10.92 -14.92
C GLN A 148 3.50 10.79 -13.55
N SER A 149 3.53 9.58 -12.99
CA SER A 149 4.16 9.34 -11.69
C SER A 149 5.67 9.58 -11.72
N ILE A 150 6.35 9.26 -12.83
CA ILE A 150 7.78 9.56 -13.01
C ILE A 150 8.01 11.07 -13.05
N GLU A 151 7.18 11.81 -13.77
CA GLU A 151 7.26 13.28 -13.84
C GLU A 151 7.08 13.92 -12.45
N ASP A 152 6.10 13.43 -11.68
CA ASP A 152 5.80 13.94 -10.33
C ASP A 152 6.97 13.67 -9.35
N VAL A 153 7.61 12.49 -9.45
CA VAL A 153 8.82 12.16 -8.69
C VAL A 153 9.97 13.10 -9.05
N HIS A 154 10.23 13.31 -10.34
CA HIS A 154 11.31 14.18 -10.80
C HIS A 154 11.10 15.64 -10.37
N ALA A 155 9.88 16.16 -10.52
CA ALA A 155 9.52 17.51 -10.10
C ALA A 155 9.74 17.73 -8.59
N SER A 156 9.57 16.69 -7.78
CA SER A 156 9.79 16.75 -6.33
C SER A 156 11.28 16.76 -5.94
N CYS A 157 12.16 16.20 -6.78
CA CYS A 157 13.59 16.12 -6.51
C CYS A 157 14.37 17.40 -6.90
N ASP A 158 13.96 18.08 -7.97
CA ASP A 158 14.68 19.25 -8.49
C ASP A 158 14.67 20.47 -7.55
N GLY A 159 13.80 20.49 -6.54
CA GLY A 159 13.77 21.54 -5.52
C GLY A 159 14.84 21.45 -4.42
N ARG A 160 15.71 20.42 -4.42
CA ARG A 160 16.63 20.11 -3.30
C ARG A 160 18.12 20.22 -3.62
N ALA A 161 18.49 20.91 -4.70
CA ALA A 161 19.82 20.92 -5.30
C ALA A 161 21.00 21.48 -4.46
N ASP A 162 20.80 21.94 -3.22
CA ASP A 162 21.88 22.49 -2.38
C ASP A 162 22.48 21.51 -1.35
N LEU A 163 22.09 20.22 -1.37
CA LEU A 163 22.68 19.22 -0.48
C LEU A 163 23.56 18.25 -1.28
N ASN A 164 24.86 18.49 -1.17
CA ASN A 164 25.97 17.65 -1.59
C ASN A 164 25.61 16.14 -1.43
N PRO A 165 25.60 15.34 -2.52
CA PRO A 165 25.24 13.93 -2.43
C PRO A 165 26.32 13.19 -1.64
N ALA A 166 26.05 12.94 -0.35
CA ALA A 166 26.81 11.97 0.41
C ALA A 166 26.74 10.65 -0.34
N SER A 167 27.88 10.16 -0.78
CA SER A 167 28.02 8.94 -1.57
C SER A 167 27.23 7.81 -0.92
N CYS A 168 26.31 7.20 -1.68
CA CYS A 168 25.53 6.06 -1.22
C CYS A 168 26.46 4.99 -0.65
N PRO A 169 26.26 4.52 0.60
CA PRO A 169 27.04 3.44 1.15
C PRO A 169 26.79 2.19 0.31
N THR A 170 27.83 1.70 -0.36
CA THR A 170 27.81 0.43 -1.06
C THR A 170 27.68 -0.68 -0.02
N PHE A 171 26.47 -1.18 0.20
CA PHE A 171 26.27 -2.35 1.04
C PHE A 171 26.74 -3.59 0.28
N HIS A 172 27.94 -4.06 0.63
CA HIS A 172 28.34 -5.43 0.33
C HIS A 172 27.47 -6.37 1.16
N THR A 173 26.77 -7.28 0.48
CA THR A 173 26.11 -8.44 1.08
C THR A 173 27.15 -9.24 1.86
N ARG A 174 27.15 -9.08 3.19
CA ARG A 174 27.80 -9.99 4.12
C ARG A 174 26.75 -10.99 4.63
N ASP A 175 27.13 -12.26 4.58
CA ASP A 175 26.39 -13.39 5.11
C ASP A 175 25.84 -13.11 6.51
N VAL A 176 24.52 -13.21 6.66
CA VAL A 176 23.84 -13.15 7.95
C VAL A 176 23.75 -14.57 8.48
N ASP A 177 24.66 -14.89 9.40
CA ASP A 177 24.62 -16.11 10.19
C ASP A 177 23.37 -16.11 11.08
N ALA A 178 22.64 -17.21 11.03
CA ALA A 178 21.46 -17.48 11.81
C ALA A 178 21.85 -17.85 13.25
N SER A 179 22.05 -16.87 14.14
CA SER A 179 22.06 -17.09 15.60
C SER A 179 22.02 -15.77 16.39
N SER A 180 20.83 -15.26 16.67
CA SER A 180 20.60 -14.50 17.92
C SER A 180 19.12 -14.37 18.22
N VAL A 181 18.63 -15.36 18.96
CA VAL A 181 17.45 -15.22 19.81
C VAL A 181 17.91 -14.49 21.07
N ARG A 182 17.40 -13.29 21.32
CA ARG A 182 17.44 -12.69 22.67
C ARG A 182 16.07 -12.13 23.04
N SER A 183 15.66 -12.58 24.22
CA SER A 183 14.46 -12.27 24.97
C SER A 183 14.24 -10.77 25.15
N PHE A 184 13.00 -10.33 24.98
CA PHE A 184 12.53 -9.03 25.44
C PHE A 184 11.72 -9.21 26.72
N GLN A 185 12.18 -8.59 27.80
CA GLN A 185 11.47 -8.41 29.06
C GLN A 185 10.61 -7.15 29.02
N GLU A 186 9.48 -7.25 29.70
CA GLU A 186 8.45 -6.24 29.95
C GLU A 186 8.98 -5.05 30.76
N ALA A 187 8.56 -3.83 30.42
CA ALA A 187 8.36 -2.75 31.38
C ALA A 187 7.52 -1.60 30.77
N GLY A 188 6.57 -1.08 31.57
CA GLY A 188 6.22 0.33 31.53
C GLY A 188 4.80 0.68 31.08
N THR A 189 3.80 0.41 31.92
CA THR A 189 2.46 1.00 31.82
C THR A 189 2.53 2.47 32.23
N THR A 190 2.32 3.40 31.30
CA THR A 190 2.17 4.84 31.61
C THR A 190 0.72 5.25 31.39
N SER A 191 0.08 5.67 32.48
CA SER A 191 -1.28 6.23 32.54
C SER A 191 -1.30 7.64 31.96
N LEU A 192 -2.22 7.92 31.02
CA LEU A 192 -2.52 9.27 30.56
C LEU A 192 -4.02 9.52 30.67
N GLN A 193 -4.36 10.63 31.33
CA GLN A 193 -5.72 11.12 31.55
C GLN A 193 -6.30 11.71 30.26
N LEU A 194 -7.54 11.35 29.93
CA LEU A 194 -8.32 11.91 28.84
C LEU A 194 -9.26 13.00 29.37
N SER A 195 -9.17 14.18 28.78
CA SER A 195 -10.14 15.26 28.89
C SER A 195 -11.22 15.09 27.82
N GLU A 196 -12.49 15.08 28.22
CA GLU A 196 -13.65 15.05 27.32
C GLU A 196 -13.89 16.43 26.70
N GLY A 197 -14.13 16.46 25.38
CA GLY A 197 -14.48 17.69 24.68
C GLY A 197 -14.85 17.50 23.22
N SER A 198 -16.16 17.45 22.97
CA SER A 198 -16.87 17.85 21.75
C SER A 198 -16.86 16.90 20.53
N ALA A 199 -18.08 16.67 20.04
CA ALA A 199 -18.45 15.71 19.02
C ALA A 199 -18.11 16.17 17.60
N SER A 200 -17.44 15.28 16.86
CA SER A 200 -17.41 15.25 15.39
C SER A 200 -17.40 13.79 14.98
N ALA A 201 -18.23 13.42 14.00
CA ALA A 201 -18.41 12.05 13.53
C ALA A 201 -17.17 11.58 12.75
N SER A 202 -16.08 11.29 13.47
CA SER A 202 -14.97 10.49 12.96
C SER A 202 -15.25 9.02 13.27
N ALA A 203 -14.99 8.13 12.32
CA ALA A 203 -14.99 6.69 12.57
C ALA A 203 -14.01 6.40 13.72
N SER A 204 -14.56 6.18 14.92
CA SER A 204 -13.77 5.98 16.13
C SER A 204 -12.99 4.68 16.00
N ALA A 205 -11.67 4.78 15.93
CA ALA A 205 -10.80 3.62 15.99
C ALA A 205 -11.03 2.93 17.34
N ILE A 206 -11.39 1.65 17.31
CA ILE A 206 -11.60 0.86 18.53
C ILE A 206 -10.24 0.69 19.21
N SER A 207 -10.09 1.24 20.42
CA SER A 207 -8.86 1.09 21.18
C SER A 207 -8.75 -0.32 21.77
N LEU A 208 -7.52 -0.84 21.87
CA LEU A 208 -7.26 -2.15 22.50
C LEU A 208 -7.73 -2.19 23.97
N ALA A 209 -7.65 -1.06 24.68
CA ALA A 209 -8.13 -0.94 26.05
C ALA A 209 -9.65 -1.14 26.14
N SER A 210 -10.42 -0.55 25.22
CA SER A 210 -11.87 -0.75 25.12
C SER A 210 -12.22 -2.20 24.81
N LEU A 211 -11.41 -2.87 24.00
CA LEU A 211 -11.56 -4.30 23.67
C LEU A 211 -11.30 -5.20 24.89
N ILE A 212 -10.24 -4.92 25.66
CA ILE A 212 -9.93 -5.65 26.90
C ILE A 212 -11.02 -5.45 27.94
N GLN A 213 -11.55 -4.24 28.07
CA GLN A 213 -12.62 -3.92 29.01
C GLN A 213 -13.94 -4.60 28.62
N ALA A 214 -14.28 -4.62 27.33
CA ALA A 214 -15.46 -5.32 26.82
C ALA A 214 -15.41 -6.84 27.06
N VAL A 215 -14.23 -7.47 27.11
CA VAL A 215 -14.10 -8.90 27.43
C VAL A 215 -14.48 -9.20 28.89
N GLN A 216 -14.40 -8.21 29.79
CA GLN A 216 -14.70 -8.36 31.21
C GLN A 216 -16.13 -7.98 31.57
N ASP A 217 -16.84 -7.27 30.69
CA ASP A 217 -18.19 -6.76 30.91
C ASP A 217 -19.13 -7.18 29.76
N PRO A 218 -20.15 -8.05 30.03
CA PRO A 218 -21.05 -8.54 28.99
C PRO A 218 -21.88 -7.43 28.32
N ASP A 219 -22.17 -6.32 29.01
CA ASP A 219 -22.96 -5.23 28.44
C ASP A 219 -22.11 -4.36 27.48
N GLU A 220 -20.84 -4.10 27.81
CA GLU A 220 -19.91 -3.44 26.88
C GLU A 220 -19.54 -4.34 25.69
N ALA A 221 -19.47 -5.67 25.88
CA ALA A 221 -19.30 -6.62 24.78
C ALA A 221 -20.43 -6.50 23.74
N ALA A 222 -21.68 -6.47 24.20
CA ALA A 222 -22.85 -6.33 23.33
C ALA A 222 -22.85 -4.98 22.59
N ARG A 223 -22.45 -3.90 23.27
CA ARG A 223 -22.34 -2.56 22.65
C ARG A 223 -21.23 -2.51 21.59
N LEU A 224 -20.08 -3.12 21.88
CA LEU A 224 -18.97 -3.19 20.93
C LEU A 224 -19.35 -4.03 19.71
N GLU A 225 -20.06 -5.15 19.92
CA GLU A 225 -20.59 -5.98 18.85
C GLU A 225 -21.57 -5.22 17.97
N GLU A 226 -22.52 -4.46 18.55
CA GLU A 226 -23.45 -3.63 17.78
C GLU A 226 -22.71 -2.58 16.95
N MET A 227 -21.66 -1.96 17.50
CA MET A 227 -20.84 -0.98 16.79
C MET A 227 -20.04 -1.62 15.64
N ILE A 228 -19.44 -2.79 15.87
CA ILE A 228 -18.74 -3.57 14.83
C ILE A 228 -19.73 -3.97 13.75
N GLN A 229 -20.94 -4.43 14.11
CA GLN A 229 -21.97 -4.81 13.17
C GLN A 229 -22.42 -3.60 12.32
N ARG A 230 -22.70 -2.45 12.93
CA ARG A 230 -23.05 -1.23 12.17
C ARG A 230 -21.94 -0.81 11.22
N THR A 231 -20.68 -0.95 11.63
CA THR A 231 -19.52 -0.51 10.82
C THR A 231 -19.21 -1.49 9.69
N MET A 232 -19.25 -2.81 9.96
CA MET A 232 -18.97 -3.83 8.95
C MET A 232 -20.14 -4.05 7.98
N TRP A 233 -21.40 -4.00 8.44
CA TRP A 233 -22.56 -4.27 7.59
C TRP A 233 -23.05 -3.05 6.79
N GLN A 234 -22.57 -1.84 7.08
CA GLN A 234 -22.76 -0.68 6.20
C GLN A 234 -21.76 -0.61 5.04
N GLN A 235 -20.79 -1.52 4.98
CA GLN A 235 -20.05 -1.79 3.76
C GLN A 235 -20.64 -3.04 3.09
N PRO A 236 -21.69 -2.90 2.28
CA PRO A 236 -22.19 -4.05 1.53
C PRO A 236 -21.04 -4.59 0.68
N TYR A 237 -20.62 -5.83 0.99
CA TYR A 237 -19.87 -6.70 0.09
C TYR A 237 -20.79 -7.03 -1.09
N GLU A 238 -21.03 -6.04 -1.94
CA GLU A 238 -21.75 -6.22 -3.19
C GLU A 238 -20.71 -6.25 -4.31
N ASP A 239 -20.60 -7.43 -4.92
CA ASP A 239 -19.89 -7.68 -6.18
C ASP A 239 -20.47 -6.84 -7.35
#